data_AF-A0A9X8D4P8-F1
#
_entry.id   AF-A0A9X8D4P8-F1
#
_cell.length_a   1.000
_cell.length_b   1.000
_cell.length_c   1.000
_cell.angle_alpha   90.00
_cell.angle_beta   90.00
_cell.angle_gamma   90.00
#
_symmetry.space_group_name_H-M   'P 1'
#
loop_
_entity.id
_entity.type
_entity.pdbx_description
1 polymer ?
#
loop_
_entity_poly.entity_id
_entity_poly.type
_entity_poly.pdbx_seq_one_letter_code
_entity_poly.pdbx_strand_id
1 'polypeptide(L)'
;MSEPVEYVIRTVWIGVGATVVMDLWAVLRLRLFGIPSLDYAFVGRWLGHLRWGRFFHDPIAKSPRVPGERVIGWTAHYLIGIAFAAVLVAGWGLAWARQPTLGPALIVGIGSVVAPFCVMQPAMGAGFAASRTPRPGMARFQSLVTHGIFGVGLYLAAVVARMAGV
;
A
#
# COMPACT_ATOMS: atom_id res chain seq x y z
N MET A 1 -18.35 2.48 23.16
CA MET A 1 -18.38 2.58 21.69
C MET A 1 -19.08 1.35 21.14
N SER A 2 -19.92 1.47 20.12
CA SER A 2 -20.54 0.27 19.50
C SER A 2 -19.51 -0.48 18.65
N GLU A 3 -19.65 -1.79 18.51
CA GLU A 3 -18.69 -2.60 17.73
C GLU A 3 -18.50 -2.10 16.28
N PRO A 4 -19.53 -1.65 15.54
CA PRO A 4 -19.33 -1.12 14.19
C PRO A 4 -18.48 0.15 14.17
N VAL A 5 -18.65 1.03 15.17
CA VAL A 5 -17.87 2.26 15.27
C VAL A 5 -16.42 1.93 15.64
N GLU A 6 -16.19 0.99 16.56
CA GLU A 6 -14.84 0.52 16.89
C GLU A 6 -14.14 -0.09 15.69
N TYR A 7 -14.85 -0.93 14.93
CA TYR A 7 -14.34 -1.54 13.70
C TYR A 7 -13.82 -0.47 12.73
N VAL A 8 -14.63 0.54 12.42
CA VAL A 8 -14.25 1.60 11.48
C VAL A 8 -13.05 2.39 12.00
N ILE A 9 -13.06 2.80 13.27
CA ILE A 9 -11.97 3.59 13.85
C ILE A 9 -10.66 2.81 13.85
N ARG A 10 -10.67 1.55 14.32
CA ARG A 10 -9.47 0.70 14.32
C ARG A 10 -8.98 0.44 12.91
N THR A 11 -9.85 0.14 11.95
CA THR A 11 -9.47 -0.10 10.56
C THR A 11 -8.80 1.12 9.93
N VAL A 12 -9.38 2.32 10.12
CA VAL A 12 -8.79 3.57 9.61
C VAL A 12 -7.45 3.84 10.28
N TRP A 13 -7.38 3.72 11.61
CA TRP A 13 -6.14 3.93 12.36
C TRP A 13 -5.02 3.01 11.92
N ILE A 14 -5.31 1.71 11.83
CA ILE A 14 -4.34 0.67 11.45
C ILE A 14 -3.88 0.89 10.01
N GLY A 15 -4.81 1.16 9.09
CA GLY A 15 -4.50 1.40 7.69
C GLY A 15 -3.60 2.61 7.49
N VAL A 16 -3.98 3.76 8.07
CA VAL A 16 -3.19 5.00 8.01
C VAL A 16 -1.81 4.79 8.66
N GLY A 17 -1.76 4.18 9.85
CA GLY A 17 -0.50 3.94 10.55
C GLY A 17 0.44 3.02 9.79
N ALA A 18 -0.07 1.95 9.17
CA ALA A 18 0.72 1.04 8.35
C ALA A 18 1.27 1.73 7.09
N THR A 19 0.45 2.57 6.45
CA THR A 19 0.87 3.37 5.29
C THR A 19 1.98 4.35 5.68
N VAL A 20 1.86 5.03 6.83
CA VAL A 20 2.92 5.92 7.34
C VAL A 20 4.22 5.15 7.57
N VAL A 21 4.18 3.95 8.15
CA VAL A 21 5.38 3.12 8.33
C VAL A 21 6.03 2.77 6.99
N MET A 22 5.22 2.45 5.97
CA MET A 22 5.72 2.22 4.61
C MET A 22 6.37 3.48 4.00
N ASP A 23 5.79 4.66 4.21
CA ASP A 23 6.31 5.93 3.72
C ASP A 23 7.63 6.31 4.41
N LEU A 24 7.72 6.09 5.73
CA LEU A 24 8.97 6.27 6.49
C LEU A 24 10.07 5.33 5.98
N TRP A 25 9.72 4.08 5.66
CA TRP A 25 10.65 3.16 5.02
C TRP A 25 11.10 3.65 3.64
N ALA A 26 10.20 4.19 2.83
CA ALA A 26 10.57 4.76 1.53
C ALA A 26 11.58 5.89 1.67
N VAL A 27 11.38 6.80 2.64
CA VAL A 27 12.32 7.88 2.96
C VAL A 27 13.66 7.32 3.45
N LEU A 28 13.64 6.36 4.37
CA LEU A 28 14.84 5.73 4.93
C LEU A 28 15.66 5.04 3.83
N ARG A 29 14.99 4.25 2.98
CA ARG A 29 15.60 3.53 1.87
C ARG A 29 16.24 4.46 0.85
N LEU A 30 15.58 5.58 0.54
CA LEU A 30 16.16 6.61 -0.32
C LEU A 30 17.42 7.21 0.29
N ARG A 31 17.39 7.55 1.59
CA ARG A 31 18.52 8.19 2.28
C ARG A 31 19.71 7.25 2.50
N LEU A 32 19.47 5.98 2.82
CA LEU A 32 20.54 5.03 3.15
C LEU A 32 21.10 4.31 1.92
N PHE A 33 20.26 4.02 0.92
CA PHE A 33 20.65 3.16 -0.20
C PHE A 33 20.51 3.85 -1.57
N GLY A 34 20.02 5.08 -1.62
CA GLY A 34 19.80 5.80 -2.87
C GLY A 34 18.72 5.17 -3.77
N ILE A 35 17.86 4.30 -3.22
CA ILE A 35 16.87 3.58 -4.01
C ILE A 35 15.50 4.27 -3.90
N PRO A 36 15.00 4.90 -4.98
CA PRO A 36 13.72 5.58 -4.94
C PRO A 36 12.55 4.60 -4.78
N SER A 37 11.49 5.06 -4.12
CA SER A 37 10.18 4.39 -4.12
C SER A 37 9.38 4.77 -5.38
N LEU A 38 8.19 4.19 -5.51
CA LEU A 38 7.23 4.59 -6.54
C LEU A 38 6.81 6.04 -6.31
N ASP A 39 6.85 6.86 -7.36
CA ASP A 39 6.22 8.18 -7.33
C ASP A 39 4.70 8.01 -7.40
N TYR A 40 3.99 8.34 -6.32
CA TYR A 40 2.54 8.24 -6.26
C TYR A 40 1.84 9.12 -7.30
N ALA A 41 2.50 10.15 -7.85
CA ALA A 41 1.98 10.88 -9.01
C ALA A 41 1.71 9.95 -10.21
N PHE A 42 2.48 8.87 -10.40
CA PHE A 42 2.19 7.89 -11.45
C PHE A 42 0.95 7.06 -11.16
N VAL A 43 0.66 6.74 -9.90
CA VAL A 43 -0.60 6.08 -9.50
C VAL A 43 -1.78 7.00 -9.78
N GLY A 44 -1.69 8.27 -9.37
CA GLY A 44 -2.77 9.22 -9.66
C GLY A 44 -2.91 9.56 -11.14
N ARG A 45 -1.81 9.54 -11.91
CA ARG A 45 -1.86 9.63 -13.37
C ARG A 45 -2.61 8.45 -13.97
N TRP A 46 -2.30 7.23 -13.53
CA TRP A 46 -2.98 6.02 -13.97
C TRP A 46 -4.48 6.07 -13.66
N LEU A 47 -4.85 6.38 -12.41
CA LEU A 47 -6.25 6.54 -12.00
C LEU A 47 -6.97 7.65 -12.77
N GLY A 48 -6.29 8.79 -12.98
CA GLY A 48 -6.82 9.89 -13.77
C GLY A 48 -7.12 9.49 -15.21
N HIS A 49 -6.30 8.58 -15.78
CA HIS A 49 -6.50 8.07 -17.14
C HIS A 49 -7.63 7.05 -17.28
N LEU A 50 -8.05 6.39 -16.19
CA LEU A 50 -9.20 5.48 -16.18
C LEU A 50 -10.50 6.16 -16.60
N ARG A 51 -10.67 7.45 -16.29
CA ARG A 51 -11.88 8.22 -16.67
C ARG A 51 -12.07 8.33 -18.19
N TRP A 52 -10.99 8.13 -18.95
CA TRP A 52 -11.00 8.11 -20.42
C TRP A 52 -10.82 6.69 -20.98
N GLY A 53 -11.04 5.65 -20.17
CA GLY A 53 -10.97 4.24 -20.58
C GLY A 53 -9.54 3.72 -20.80
N ARG A 54 -8.50 4.50 -20.48
CA ARG A 54 -7.11 4.08 -20.65
C ARG A 54 -6.60 3.39 -19.39
N PHE A 55 -6.64 2.07 -19.40
CA PHE A 55 -6.15 1.24 -18.30
C PHE A 55 -4.65 0.90 -18.43
N PHE A 56 -4.17 0.60 -19.64
CA PHE A 56 -2.79 0.22 -19.91
C PHE A 56 -1.97 1.38 -20.48
N HIS A 57 -0.70 1.47 -20.05
CA HIS A 57 0.24 2.53 -20.43
C HIS A 57 1.62 1.94 -20.78
N ASP A 58 2.30 2.54 -21.75
CA ASP A 58 3.64 2.11 -22.16
C ASP A 58 4.63 3.30 -22.21
N PRO A 59 5.47 3.49 -21.18
CA PRO A 59 5.21 3.38 -19.74
C PRO A 59 4.41 4.59 -19.22
N ILE A 60 3.81 4.47 -18.03
CA ILE A 60 3.01 5.54 -17.39
C ILE A 60 3.76 6.88 -17.27
N ALA A 61 5.08 6.85 -17.09
CA ALA A 61 5.92 8.04 -16.99
C ALA A 61 5.86 8.93 -18.24
N LYS A 62 5.62 8.34 -19.42
CA LYS A 62 5.45 9.06 -20.70
C LYS A 62 4.01 9.49 -20.97
N SER A 63 3.06 9.05 -20.16
CA SER A 63 1.66 9.44 -20.35
C SER A 63 1.45 10.91 -19.97
N PRO A 64 0.52 11.62 -20.63
CA PRO A 64 0.21 13.00 -20.29
C PRO A 64 -0.12 13.15 -18.81
N ARG A 65 0.40 14.22 -18.19
CA ARG A 65 0.12 14.55 -16.79
C ARG A 65 -1.37 14.85 -16.61
N VAL A 66 -1.92 14.44 -15.48
CA VAL A 66 -3.30 14.77 -15.10
C VAL A 66 -3.27 15.86 -14.03
N PRO A 67 -4.12 16.91 -14.11
CA PRO A 67 -4.24 17.90 -13.04
C PRO A 67 -4.53 17.22 -11.71
N GLY A 68 -3.72 17.53 -10.68
CA GLY A 68 -3.87 16.94 -9.36
C GLY A 68 -3.38 15.48 -9.22
N GLU A 69 -2.64 14.92 -10.20
CA GLU A 69 -2.19 13.50 -10.16
C GLU A 69 -1.45 13.13 -8.86
N ARG A 70 -0.74 14.06 -8.24
CA ARG A 70 -0.10 13.82 -6.93
C ARG A 70 -1.12 13.64 -5.81
N VAL A 71 -2.13 14.51 -5.70
CA VAL A 71 -3.16 14.42 -4.67
C VAL A 71 -3.97 13.14 -4.84
N ILE A 72 -4.35 12.82 -6.07
CA ILE A 72 -5.06 11.57 -6.38
C ILE A 72 -4.22 10.37 -5.97
N GLY A 73 -2.94 10.36 -6.34
CA GLY A 73 -2.01 9.27 -6.03
C GLY A 73 -1.85 9.03 -4.53
N TRP A 74 -1.57 10.08 -3.76
CA TRP A 74 -1.46 10.00 -2.30
C TRP A 74 -2.77 9.58 -1.64
N THR A 75 -3.90 10.12 -2.11
CA THR A 75 -5.23 9.71 -1.60
C THR A 75 -5.46 8.22 -1.83
N ALA A 76 -5.20 7.73 -3.05
CA ALA A 76 -5.32 6.32 -3.39
C ALA A 76 -4.41 5.44 -2.54
N HIS A 77 -3.16 5.87 -2.32
CA HIS A 77 -2.19 5.14 -1.47
C HIS A 77 -2.72 4.91 -0.05
N TYR A 78 -3.25 5.94 0.61
CA TYR A 78 -3.83 5.82 1.95
C TYR A 78 -5.13 5.03 1.96
N LEU A 79 -6.02 5.23 0.97
CA LEU A 79 -7.26 4.45 0.87
C LEU A 79 -7.00 2.96 0.64
N ILE A 80 -6.01 2.61 -0.17
CA ILE A 80 -5.59 1.22 -0.39
C ILE A 80 -5.03 0.61 0.91
N GLY A 81 -4.23 1.37 1.67
CA GLY A 81 -3.76 0.95 2.99
C GLY A 81 -4.91 0.65 3.96
N ILE A 82 -5.92 1.53 4.02
CA ILE A 82 -7.15 1.33 4.80
C ILE A 82 -7.93 0.11 4.31
N ALA A 83 -8.03 -0.10 2.99
CA ALA A 83 -8.70 -1.26 2.42
C ALA A 83 -8.01 -2.58 2.83
N PHE A 84 -6.68 -2.64 2.82
CA PHE A 84 -5.95 -3.83 3.31
C PHE A 84 -6.09 -4.03 4.82
N ALA A 85 -6.11 -2.96 5.62
CA ALA A 85 -6.45 -3.07 7.03
C ALA A 85 -7.88 -3.59 7.25
N ALA A 86 -8.83 -3.19 6.41
CA ALA A 86 -10.20 -3.71 6.44
C ALA A 86 -10.22 -5.21 6.12
N VAL A 87 -9.46 -5.67 5.12
CA VAL A 87 -9.30 -7.11 4.81
C VAL A 87 -8.75 -7.88 6.00
N LEU A 88 -7.76 -7.32 6.70
CA LEU A 88 -7.18 -7.95 7.89
C LEU A 88 -8.20 -8.08 9.03
N VAL A 89 -8.90 -6.99 9.38
CA VAL A 89 -9.90 -7.02 10.46
C VAL A 89 -11.12 -7.84 10.07
N ALA A 90 -11.50 -7.88 8.79
CA ALA A 90 -12.57 -8.76 8.31
C ALA A 90 -12.18 -10.25 8.38
N GLY A 91 -10.93 -10.58 8.06
CA GLY A 91 -10.45 -11.97 8.05
C GLY A 91 -10.20 -12.57 9.43
N TRP A 92 -9.70 -11.77 10.38
CA TRP A 92 -9.36 -12.24 11.75
C TRP A 92 -10.27 -11.66 12.85
N GLY A 93 -11.24 -10.84 12.46
CA GLY A 93 -12.21 -10.23 13.35
C GLY A 93 -11.67 -9.04 14.14
N LEU A 94 -12.60 -8.33 14.79
CA LEU A 94 -12.28 -7.22 15.69
C LEU A 94 -11.42 -7.67 16.89
N ALA A 95 -11.49 -8.96 17.26
CA ALA A 95 -10.65 -9.58 18.27
C ALA A 95 -9.15 -9.44 17.97
N TRP A 96 -8.74 -9.61 16.70
CA TRP A 96 -7.34 -9.38 16.31
C TRP A 96 -6.95 -7.91 16.47
N ALA A 97 -7.81 -6.97 16.09
CA ALA A 97 -7.51 -5.56 16.23
C ALA A 97 -7.41 -5.11 17.71
N ARG A 98 -8.08 -5.83 18.62
CA ARG A 98 -7.99 -5.64 20.09
C ARG A 98 -6.77 -6.33 20.69
N GLN A 99 -6.35 -7.48 20.15
CA GLN A 99 -5.20 -8.26 20.61
C GLN A 99 -4.32 -8.68 19.41
N PRO A 100 -3.57 -7.73 18.83
CA PRO A 100 -2.88 -7.95 17.58
C PRO A 100 -1.73 -8.94 17.75
N THR A 101 -1.60 -9.83 16.77
CA THR A 101 -0.45 -10.72 16.58
C THR A 101 0.17 -10.46 15.21
N LEU A 102 1.48 -10.73 15.08
CA LEU A 102 2.24 -10.39 13.89
C LEU A 102 1.86 -11.23 12.65
N GLY A 103 1.51 -12.51 12.84
CA GLY A 103 1.24 -13.46 11.75
C GLY A 103 0.18 -12.98 10.74
N PRO A 104 -1.06 -12.69 11.18
CA PRO A 104 -2.11 -12.17 10.30
C PRO A 104 -1.72 -10.88 9.56
N ALA A 105 -1.02 -9.98 10.24
CA ALA A 105 -0.55 -8.72 9.67
C ALA A 105 0.47 -8.95 8.53
N LEU A 106 1.41 -9.89 8.70
CA LEU A 106 2.36 -10.27 7.66
C LEU A 106 1.71 -11.02 6.50
N ILE A 107 0.71 -11.87 6.76
CA ILE A 107 -0.05 -12.55 5.71
C ILE A 107 -0.71 -11.52 4.79
N VAL A 108 -1.42 -10.54 5.36
CA VAL A 108 -2.07 -9.47 4.57
C VAL A 108 -1.04 -8.55 3.94
N GLY A 109 0.00 -8.16 4.70
CA GLY A 109 1.07 -7.30 4.23
C GLY A 109 1.78 -7.88 3.01
N ILE A 110 2.35 -9.08 3.12
CA ILE A 110 3.04 -9.74 2.01
C ILE A 110 2.06 -10.11 0.90
N GLY A 111 0.87 -10.61 1.24
CA GLY A 111 -0.17 -10.98 0.28
C GLY A 111 -0.63 -9.81 -0.59
N SER A 112 -0.59 -8.58 -0.06
CA SER A 112 -0.96 -7.39 -0.83
C SER A 112 -0.05 -7.17 -2.05
N VAL A 113 1.11 -7.83 -2.16
CA VAL A 113 2.04 -7.74 -3.32
C VAL A 113 1.42 -8.27 -4.62
N VAL A 114 0.36 -9.07 -4.51
CA VAL A 114 -0.40 -9.54 -5.68
C VAL A 114 -0.99 -8.35 -6.45
N ALA A 115 -1.47 -7.31 -5.75
CA ALA A 115 -2.03 -6.13 -6.38
C ALA A 115 -1.03 -5.40 -7.29
N PRO A 116 0.20 -5.04 -6.85
CA PRO A 116 1.15 -4.45 -7.74
C PRO A 116 1.66 -5.41 -8.82
N PHE A 117 1.91 -6.69 -8.51
CA PHE A 117 2.47 -7.62 -9.50
C PHE A 117 1.52 -7.95 -10.65
N CYS A 118 0.24 -8.09 -10.36
CA CYS A 118 -0.76 -8.54 -11.32
C CYS A 118 -1.57 -7.40 -11.95
N VAL A 119 -1.69 -6.26 -11.27
CA VAL A 119 -2.54 -5.15 -11.73
C VAL A 119 -1.72 -3.91 -12.02
N MET A 120 -1.13 -3.30 -10.99
CA MET A 120 -0.52 -1.97 -11.09
C MET A 120 0.69 -1.96 -12.04
N GLN A 121 1.62 -2.92 -11.90
CA GLN A 121 2.83 -2.98 -12.71
C GLN A 121 2.53 -3.27 -14.20
N PRO A 122 1.68 -4.26 -14.55
CA PRO A 122 1.20 -4.42 -15.92
C PRO A 122 0.52 -3.16 -16.47
N ALA A 123 -0.41 -2.58 -15.72
CA ALA A 123 -1.19 -1.42 -16.15
C ALA A 123 -0.32 -0.19 -16.42
N MET A 124 0.74 -0.01 -15.63
CA MET A 124 1.68 1.11 -15.75
C MET A 124 2.85 0.87 -16.73
N GLY A 125 2.89 -0.31 -17.37
CA GLY A 125 3.89 -0.65 -18.40
C GLY A 125 5.17 -1.31 -17.87
N ALA A 126 5.22 -1.66 -16.59
CA ALA A 126 6.32 -2.42 -15.99
C ALA A 126 6.23 -3.93 -16.25
N GLY A 127 5.11 -4.41 -16.81
CA GLY A 127 4.85 -5.82 -17.09
C GLY A 127 4.47 -6.63 -15.84
N PHE A 128 4.08 -7.90 -16.04
CA PHE A 128 3.72 -8.81 -14.95
C PHE A 128 4.91 -9.03 -14.01
N ALA A 129 4.70 -8.79 -12.71
CA ALA A 129 5.74 -8.82 -11.69
C ALA A 129 7.01 -8.07 -12.14
N ALA A 130 6.85 -6.85 -12.66
CA ALA A 130 7.92 -5.96 -13.09
C ALA A 130 8.85 -6.53 -14.18
N SER A 131 8.37 -7.49 -14.99
CA SER A 131 9.18 -8.21 -15.99
C SER A 131 9.83 -7.31 -17.05
N ARG A 132 9.27 -6.13 -17.33
CA ARG A 132 9.81 -5.15 -18.30
C ARG A 132 10.69 -4.07 -17.65
N THR A 133 10.99 -4.16 -16.36
CA THR A 133 11.92 -3.23 -15.70
C THR A 133 13.38 -3.61 -15.97
N PRO A 134 14.34 -2.67 -15.88
CA PRO A 134 15.76 -2.98 -16.14
C PRO A 134 16.37 -4.03 -15.19
N ARG A 135 15.82 -4.18 -13.98
CA ARG A 135 16.29 -5.14 -12.96
C ARG A 135 15.10 -5.83 -12.27
N PRO A 136 14.40 -6.78 -12.93
CA PRO A 136 13.15 -7.36 -12.43
C PRO A 136 13.28 -8.06 -11.07
N GLY A 137 14.37 -8.81 -10.86
CA GLY A 137 14.62 -9.50 -9.58
C GLY A 137 14.71 -8.53 -8.40
N MET A 138 15.43 -7.41 -8.59
CA MET A 138 15.53 -6.36 -7.59
C MET A 138 14.18 -5.66 -7.37
N ALA A 139 13.43 -5.36 -8.43
CA ALA A 139 12.11 -4.74 -8.31
C ALA A 139 11.14 -5.62 -7.49
N ARG A 140 11.13 -6.94 -7.74
CA ARG A 140 10.31 -7.90 -6.99
C ARG A 140 10.73 -7.99 -5.52
N PHE A 141 12.03 -8.13 -5.25
CA PHE A 141 12.56 -8.18 -3.89
C PHE A 141 12.17 -6.93 -3.10
N GLN A 142 12.35 -5.75 -3.70
CA GLN A 142 12.02 -4.48 -3.04
C GLN A 142 10.51 -4.33 -2.82
N SER A 143 9.68 -4.85 -3.73
CA SER A 143 8.23 -4.91 -3.54
C SER A 143 7.89 -5.78 -2.32
N LEU A 144 8.48 -6.98 -2.22
CA LEU A 144 8.29 -7.89 -1.08
C LEU A 144 8.73 -7.26 0.24
N VAL A 145 9.89 -6.62 0.27
CA VAL A 145 10.39 -5.91 1.48
C VAL A 145 9.42 -4.79 1.89
N THR A 146 8.99 -3.96 0.93
CA THR A 146 8.07 -2.85 1.19
C THR A 146 6.73 -3.35 1.74
N HIS A 147 6.22 -4.47 1.21
CA HIS A 147 4.95 -5.07 1.61
C HIS A 147 5.06 -5.84 2.94
N GLY A 148 6.22 -6.44 3.22
CA GLY A 148 6.54 -6.98 4.55
C GLY A 148 6.58 -5.89 5.62
N ILE A 149 7.18 -4.73 5.30
CA ILE A 149 7.22 -3.57 6.20
C ILE A 149 5.83 -2.99 6.43
N PHE A 150 4.99 -2.95 5.40
CA PHE A 150 3.58 -2.61 5.58
C PHE A 150 2.86 -3.61 6.50
N GLY A 151 3.11 -4.92 6.38
CA GLY A 151 2.60 -5.92 7.31
C GLY A 151 3.06 -5.70 8.76
N VAL A 152 4.34 -5.35 8.97
CA VAL A 152 4.85 -4.93 10.29
C VAL A 152 4.15 -3.65 10.75
N GLY A 153 3.93 -2.69 9.85
CA GLY A 153 3.19 -1.46 10.12
C GLY A 153 1.76 -1.70 10.57
N LEU A 154 1.03 -2.65 9.96
CA LEU A 154 -0.32 -3.05 10.38
C LEU A 154 -0.30 -3.56 11.83
N TYR A 155 0.67 -4.42 12.17
CA TYR A 155 0.83 -4.92 13.54
C TYR A 155 1.17 -3.79 14.53
N LEU A 156 2.17 -2.96 14.23
CA LEU A 156 2.59 -1.87 15.12
C LEU A 156 1.46 -0.85 15.33
N ALA A 157 0.73 -0.47 14.28
CA ALA A 157 -0.37 0.47 14.38
C ALA A 157 -1.52 -0.09 15.24
N ALA A 158 -1.83 -1.39 15.11
CA ALA A 158 -2.82 -2.06 15.96
C ALA A 158 -2.38 -2.14 17.42
N VAL A 159 -1.08 -2.40 17.67
CA VAL A 159 -0.49 -2.41 19.00
C VAL A 159 -0.60 -1.02 19.65
N VAL A 160 -0.31 0.04 18.90
CA VAL A 160 -0.47 1.43 19.36
C VAL A 160 -1.94 1.75 19.64
N ALA A 161 -2.87 1.36 18.75
CA ALA A 161 -4.31 1.57 18.96
C ALA A 161 -4.78 0.92 20.27
N ARG A 162 -4.39 -0.34 20.50
CA ARG A 162 -4.67 -1.07 21.75
C ARG A 162 -4.14 -0.33 22.97
N MET A 163 -2.89 0.14 22.95
CA MET A 163 -2.29 0.87 24.08
C MET A 163 -2.98 2.21 24.35
N ALA A 164 -3.45 2.88 23.29
CA ALA A 164 -4.15 4.16 23.38
C ALA A 164 -5.63 4.03 23.80
N GLY A 165 -6.15 2.81 23.95
CA GLY A 165 -7.57 2.59 24.24
C GLY A 165 -8.50 2.99 23.09
N VAL A 166 -7.94 3.12 21.88
CA VAL A 166 -8.68 3.31 20.61
C VAL A 166 -9.29 1.98 20.21
#